data_AF-A0A923PRS0-F1
#
_entry.id   AF-A0A923PRS0-F1
#
_cell.length_a   1.000
_cell.length_b   1.000
_cell.length_c   1.000
_cell.angle_alpha   90.00
_cell.angle_beta   90.00
_cell.angle_gamma   90.00
#
_symmetry.space_group_name_H-M   'P 1'
#
loop_
_entity.id
_entity.type
_entity.pdbx_description
1 polymer ?
#
loop_
_entity_poly.entity_id
_entity_poly.type
_entity_poly.pdbx_seq_one_letter_code
_entity_poly.pdbx_strand_id
1 'polypeptide(L)'
;MNVTPIEPQSSRPTPPTDSVTANFYDVLRIFLAASVLYSHTFLLGGYGPEPFYTWSKHQIIAGELAVLGFFGLSGFLVTASYTRSSGVFDYLAKRVRRIVPGFWVCLVVTAFVLAPASFALRHGSLATFPWIGGHDSALQYVAGNLAIKIHQWEILGVLSGAHYVGSLNGSLWSLWPETLCYIILATIGTARLLDLNRALLLIGVGFLFVLHAARTLLPGLNFPLLPTWLILADQAPFFLAYFVGASLWLWRDRFDSNWPAALLLLLICSVLARLGGLRLLAPVLIPLLLVVLGRCTALRLRHDLSFGLYIYGFPVQQLLAATPVTRLPWPVFLVASLAATLVCAWLSWRFVERPFLRRSPSRV
;
A
#
# COMPACT_ATOMS: atom_id res chain seq x y z
N MET A 1 20.54 -71.59 9.20
CA MET A 1 20.66 -70.28 8.51
C MET A 1 19.59 -69.38 9.08
N ASN A 2 20.00 -68.33 9.81
CA ASN A 2 19.10 -67.41 10.49
C ASN A 2 18.33 -66.55 9.48
N VAL A 3 17.00 -66.60 9.54
CA VAL A 3 16.11 -65.68 8.83
C VAL A 3 15.92 -64.47 9.72
N THR A 4 16.52 -63.34 9.33
CA THR A 4 16.22 -62.02 9.89
C THR A 4 14.85 -61.54 9.37
N PRO A 5 13.97 -60.98 10.21
CA PRO A 5 12.75 -60.36 9.73
C PRO A 5 13.05 -58.96 9.17
N ILE A 6 12.47 -58.67 8.02
CA ILE A 6 12.55 -57.35 7.36
C ILE A 6 11.67 -56.38 8.15
N GLU A 7 12.30 -55.34 8.72
CA GLU A 7 11.62 -54.20 9.35
C GLU A 7 10.75 -53.44 8.32
N PRO A 8 9.55 -52.95 8.69
CA PRO A 8 8.75 -52.11 7.81
C PRO A 8 9.46 -50.77 7.61
N GLN A 9 9.70 -50.39 6.36
CA GLN A 9 10.23 -49.07 6.02
C GLN A 9 9.39 -47.98 6.67
N SER A 10 10.03 -47.18 7.52
CA SER A 10 9.46 -45.98 8.14
C SER A 10 8.83 -45.09 7.06
N SER A 11 7.53 -44.86 7.17
CA SER A 11 6.81 -43.88 6.37
C SER A 11 7.51 -42.52 6.48
N ARG A 12 8.13 -42.06 5.40
CA ARG A 12 8.63 -40.68 5.31
C ARG A 12 7.46 -39.75 5.64
N PRO A 13 7.63 -38.77 6.53
CA PRO A 13 6.57 -37.80 6.78
C PRO A 13 6.27 -37.12 5.45
N THR A 14 5.04 -37.28 4.99
CA THR A 14 4.49 -36.45 3.92
C THR A 14 4.74 -35.00 4.29
N PRO A 15 5.34 -34.17 3.42
CA PRO A 15 5.43 -32.74 3.69
C PRO A 15 4.01 -32.27 3.98
N PRO A 16 3.79 -31.41 5.00
CA PRO A 16 2.47 -30.90 5.29
C PRO A 16 1.95 -30.33 3.98
N THR A 17 0.86 -30.90 3.50
CA THR A 17 0.08 -30.30 2.43
C THR A 17 -0.39 -28.99 3.00
N ASP A 18 0.35 -27.91 2.70
CA ASP A 18 -0.10 -26.54 2.90
C ASP A 18 -1.32 -26.36 1.99
N SER A 19 -2.44 -26.92 2.42
CA SER A 19 -3.76 -26.59 1.92
C SER A 19 -3.82 -25.07 2.00
N VAL A 20 -4.11 -24.44 0.88
CA VAL A 20 -4.24 -22.99 0.72
C VAL A 20 -5.27 -22.48 1.74
N THR A 21 -4.82 -22.18 2.95
CA THR A 21 -5.68 -21.77 4.06
C THR A 21 -6.18 -20.37 3.74
N ALA A 22 -7.51 -20.23 3.71
CA ALA A 22 -8.13 -18.92 3.64
C ALA A 22 -7.55 -18.04 4.77
N ASN A 23 -7.18 -16.81 4.43
CA ASN A 23 -6.58 -15.86 5.36
C ASN A 23 -7.26 -14.50 5.20
N PHE A 24 -7.21 -13.70 6.25
CA PHE A 24 -7.95 -12.43 6.36
C PHE A 24 -7.24 -11.24 5.67
N TYR A 25 -6.12 -11.48 4.98
CA TYR A 25 -5.30 -10.42 4.40
C TYR A 25 -6.03 -9.57 3.34
N ASP A 26 -6.92 -10.17 2.55
CA ASP A 26 -7.71 -9.42 1.56
C ASP A 26 -8.67 -8.43 2.23
N VAL A 27 -9.26 -8.81 3.36
CA VAL A 27 -10.13 -7.92 4.15
C VAL A 27 -9.32 -6.80 4.80
N LEU A 28 -8.16 -7.14 5.35
CA LEU A 28 -7.24 -6.13 5.92
C LEU A 28 -6.84 -5.10 4.87
N ARG A 29 -6.56 -5.52 3.62
CA ARG A 29 -6.24 -4.57 2.54
C ARG A 29 -7.40 -3.65 2.18
N ILE A 30 -8.64 -4.14 2.17
CA ILE A 30 -9.82 -3.28 1.98
C ILE A 30 -9.95 -2.29 3.14
N PHE A 31 -9.75 -2.75 4.38
CA PHE A 31 -9.76 -1.88 5.56
C PHE A 31 -8.70 -0.78 5.44
N LEU A 32 -7.46 -1.13 5.07
CA LEU A 32 -6.38 -0.16 4.86
C LEU A 32 -6.74 0.85 3.76
N ALA A 33 -7.27 0.42 2.62
CA ALA A 33 -7.71 1.33 1.56
C ALA A 33 -8.82 2.28 2.06
N ALA A 34 -9.79 1.75 2.82
CA ALA A 34 -10.85 2.57 3.41
C ALA A 34 -10.30 3.56 4.47
N SER A 35 -9.30 3.18 5.27
CA SER A 35 -8.62 4.07 6.22
C SER A 35 -7.88 5.22 5.53
N VAL A 36 -7.33 4.98 4.33
CA VAL A 36 -6.73 6.03 3.50
C VAL A 36 -7.80 7.02 3.02
N LEU A 37 -8.95 6.54 2.51
CA LEU A 37 -10.07 7.41 2.13
C LEU A 37 -10.64 8.18 3.33
N TYR A 38 -10.71 7.55 4.50
CA TYR A 38 -11.09 8.22 5.74
C TYR A 38 -10.17 9.39 6.03
N SER A 39 -8.85 9.20 5.98
CA SER A 39 -7.88 10.26 6.23
C SER A 39 -7.99 11.39 5.19
N HIS A 40 -8.13 11.05 3.91
CA HIS A 40 -8.33 12.01 2.83
C HIS A 40 -9.65 12.78 2.92
N THR A 41 -10.68 12.26 3.61
CA THR A 41 -11.93 13.00 3.82
C THR A 41 -11.67 14.34 4.50
N PHE A 42 -10.83 14.35 5.53
CA PHE A 42 -10.49 15.55 6.29
C PHE A 42 -9.65 16.53 5.47
N LEU A 43 -8.67 15.99 4.72
CA LEU A 43 -7.78 16.78 3.87
C LEU A 43 -8.50 17.42 2.68
N LEU A 44 -9.28 16.64 1.93
CA LEU A 44 -9.92 17.05 0.67
C LEU A 44 -11.27 17.74 0.89
N GLY A 45 -12.00 17.33 1.93
CA GLY A 45 -13.28 17.91 2.30
C GLY A 45 -13.18 19.16 3.19
N GLY A 46 -12.00 19.46 3.74
CA GLY A 46 -11.79 20.64 4.59
C GLY A 46 -12.42 20.53 5.99
N TYR A 47 -12.56 19.32 6.54
CA TYR A 47 -13.23 19.08 7.83
C TYR A 47 -12.34 19.28 9.07
N GLY A 48 -11.18 19.92 8.92
CA GLY A 48 -10.22 20.12 10.01
C GLY A 48 -9.33 18.88 10.26
N PRO A 49 -8.66 18.80 11.43
CA PRO A 49 -7.79 17.67 11.74
C PRO A 49 -8.60 16.37 11.92
N GLU A 50 -8.09 15.26 11.38
CA GLU A 50 -8.77 13.97 11.57
C GLU A 50 -8.82 13.56 13.07
N PRO A 51 -9.90 12.92 13.53
CA PRO A 51 -10.06 12.52 14.92
C PRO A 51 -8.92 11.66 15.48
N PHE A 52 -8.37 10.74 14.67
CA PHE A 52 -7.31 9.85 15.11
C PHE A 52 -5.96 10.58 15.29
N TYR A 53 -5.67 11.58 14.45
CA TYR A 53 -4.52 12.45 14.62
C TYR A 53 -4.59 13.22 15.93
N THR A 54 -5.74 13.83 16.24
CA THR A 54 -5.95 14.53 17.52
C THR A 54 -5.85 13.57 18.72
N TRP A 55 -6.46 12.39 18.61
CA TRP A 55 -6.40 11.36 19.65
C TRP A 55 -4.98 10.81 19.85
N SER A 56 -4.16 10.73 18.80
CA SER A 56 -2.78 10.27 18.87
C SER A 56 -1.78 11.37 19.26
N LYS A 57 -2.24 12.50 19.83
CA LYS A 57 -1.39 13.66 20.17
C LYS A 57 -0.64 14.23 18.95
N HIS A 58 -1.30 14.26 17.79
CA HIS A 58 -0.76 14.83 16.56
C HIS A 58 0.50 14.10 16.05
N GLN A 59 0.59 12.80 16.31
CA GLN A 59 1.75 11.99 15.90
C GLN A 59 1.67 11.52 14.46
N ILE A 60 0.53 10.94 14.09
CA ILE A 60 0.35 10.21 12.84
C ILE A 60 -1.13 10.13 12.47
N ILE A 61 -1.42 10.21 11.18
CA ILE A 61 -2.78 10.09 10.63
C ILE A 61 -3.11 8.62 10.30
N ALA A 62 -4.39 8.26 10.28
CA ALA A 62 -4.87 6.93 9.95
C ALA A 62 -4.45 6.48 8.54
N GLY A 63 -4.38 7.43 7.59
CA GLY A 63 -3.92 7.16 6.23
C GLY A 63 -2.45 6.72 6.17
N GLU A 64 -1.58 7.33 6.97
CA GLU A 64 -0.16 6.98 7.03
C GLU A 64 0.06 5.60 7.67
N LEU A 65 -0.65 5.30 8.77
CA LEU A 65 -0.67 3.95 9.35
C LEU A 65 -1.16 2.91 8.35
N ALA A 66 -2.17 3.27 7.54
CA ALA A 66 -2.70 2.37 6.53
C ALA A 66 -1.69 2.10 5.40
N VAL A 67 -0.94 3.11 4.95
CA VAL A 67 0.15 2.93 3.98
C VAL A 67 1.28 2.09 4.57
N LEU A 68 1.68 2.29 5.83
CA LEU A 68 2.63 1.40 6.52
C LEU A 68 2.12 -0.05 6.55
N GLY A 69 0.83 -0.23 6.80
CA GLY A 69 0.17 -1.54 6.75
C GLY A 69 0.20 -2.18 5.36
N PHE A 70 -0.04 -1.40 4.30
CA PHE A 70 0.09 -1.88 2.92
C PHE A 70 1.50 -2.34 2.62
N PHE A 71 2.52 -1.55 2.97
CA PHE A 71 3.92 -1.93 2.77
C PHE A 71 4.28 -3.18 3.58
N GLY A 72 3.87 -3.27 4.84
CA GLY A 72 4.07 -4.44 5.69
C GLY A 72 3.45 -5.73 5.14
N LEU A 73 2.16 -5.67 4.78
CA LEU A 73 1.48 -6.81 4.17
C LEU A 73 2.05 -7.16 2.79
N SER A 74 2.44 -6.16 2.00
CA SER A 74 3.11 -6.36 0.72
C SER A 74 4.45 -7.09 0.94
N GLY A 75 5.27 -6.63 1.87
CA GLY A 75 6.52 -7.30 2.26
C GLY A 75 6.32 -8.78 2.60
N PHE A 76 5.35 -9.11 3.44
CA PHE A 76 5.04 -10.49 3.81
C PHE A 76 4.57 -11.32 2.61
N LEU A 77 3.53 -10.86 1.89
CA LEU A 77 2.86 -11.63 0.84
C LEU A 77 3.66 -11.68 -0.47
N VAL A 78 4.43 -10.64 -0.77
CA VAL A 78 5.27 -10.57 -1.97
C VAL A 78 6.55 -11.36 -1.77
N THR A 79 7.13 -11.42 -0.56
CA THR A 79 8.21 -12.37 -0.25
C THR A 79 7.73 -13.81 -0.38
N ALA A 80 6.52 -14.11 0.08
CA ALA A 80 5.87 -15.41 -0.16
C ALA A 80 5.69 -15.73 -1.65
N SER A 81 5.30 -14.73 -2.44
CA SER A 81 5.19 -14.86 -3.89
C SER A 81 6.56 -15.10 -4.54
N TYR A 82 7.63 -14.45 -4.06
CA TYR A 82 8.98 -14.61 -4.57
C TYR A 82 9.49 -16.03 -4.34
N THR A 83 9.37 -16.56 -3.11
CA THR A 83 9.84 -17.92 -2.76
C THR A 83 9.12 -19.03 -3.53
N ARG A 84 7.94 -18.75 -4.10
CA ARG A 84 7.18 -19.68 -4.95
C ARG A 84 7.34 -19.44 -6.45
N SER A 85 8.12 -18.43 -6.85
CA SER A 85 8.32 -18.10 -8.27
C SER A 85 9.49 -18.90 -8.84
N SER A 86 9.43 -19.25 -10.13
CA SER A 86 10.48 -20.05 -10.78
C SER A 86 11.76 -19.27 -11.09
N GLY A 87 11.77 -17.96 -10.82
CA GLY A 87 12.88 -17.05 -11.06
C GLY A 87 12.45 -15.59 -11.00
N VAL A 88 13.42 -14.68 -11.12
CA VAL A 88 13.20 -13.23 -10.97
C VAL A 88 12.25 -12.66 -12.02
N PHE A 89 12.33 -13.13 -13.27
CA PHE A 89 11.45 -12.66 -14.36
C PHE A 89 9.98 -13.03 -14.13
N ASP A 90 9.71 -14.26 -13.69
CA ASP A 90 8.34 -14.70 -13.35
C ASP A 90 7.77 -13.86 -12.19
N TYR A 91 8.59 -13.61 -11.17
CA TYR A 91 8.26 -12.73 -10.06
C TYR A 91 7.93 -11.30 -10.52
N LEU A 92 8.82 -10.65 -11.28
CA LEU A 92 8.64 -9.28 -11.75
C LEU A 92 7.42 -9.17 -12.68
N ALA A 93 7.21 -10.15 -13.56
CA ALA A 93 6.06 -10.17 -14.44
C ALA A 93 4.73 -10.24 -13.66
N LYS A 94 4.67 -10.98 -12.55
CA LYS A 94 3.50 -10.98 -11.64
C LYS A 94 3.26 -9.59 -11.02
N ARG A 95 4.32 -8.85 -10.66
CA ARG A 95 4.21 -7.50 -10.09
C ARG A 95 3.75 -6.47 -11.14
N VAL A 96 4.33 -6.52 -12.34
CA VAL A 96 3.94 -5.65 -13.46
C VAL A 96 2.46 -5.85 -13.80
N ARG A 97 2.00 -7.10 -13.95
CA ARG A 97 0.57 -7.41 -14.22
C ARG A 97 -0.37 -6.95 -13.11
N ARG A 98 0.12 -6.82 -11.87
CA ARG A 98 -0.68 -6.39 -10.73
C ARG A 98 -0.87 -4.88 -10.68
N ILE A 99 0.16 -4.08 -10.98
CA ILE A 99 0.12 -2.62 -10.80
C ILE A 99 -0.15 -1.90 -12.11
N VAL A 100 0.64 -2.18 -13.15
CA VAL A 100 0.77 -1.31 -14.32
C VAL A 100 -0.56 -1.12 -15.08
N PRO A 101 -1.35 -2.18 -15.38
CA PRO A 101 -2.58 -1.99 -16.14
C PRO A 101 -3.61 -1.11 -15.41
N GLY A 102 -3.84 -1.36 -14.13
CA GLY A 102 -4.80 -0.57 -13.35
C GLY A 102 -4.32 0.87 -13.13
N PHE A 103 -3.01 1.04 -12.91
CA PHE A 103 -2.37 2.37 -12.82
C PHE A 103 -2.55 3.20 -14.09
N TRP A 104 -2.24 2.65 -15.27
CA TRP A 104 -2.38 3.39 -16.53
C TRP A 104 -3.83 3.79 -16.82
N VAL A 105 -4.79 2.88 -16.59
CA VAL A 105 -6.21 3.21 -16.76
C VAL A 105 -6.64 4.28 -15.75
N CYS A 106 -6.16 4.21 -14.50
CA CYS A 106 -6.44 5.22 -13.50
C CYS A 106 -5.91 6.61 -13.91
N LEU A 107 -4.71 6.71 -14.48
CA LEU A 107 -4.17 7.97 -15.01
C LEU A 107 -5.08 8.56 -16.08
N VAL A 108 -5.49 7.75 -17.06
CA VAL A 108 -6.36 8.18 -18.16
C VAL A 108 -7.73 8.62 -17.64
N VAL A 109 -8.35 7.83 -16.75
CA VAL A 109 -9.64 8.17 -16.14
C VAL A 109 -9.53 9.44 -15.29
N THR A 110 -8.45 9.60 -14.53
CA THR A 110 -8.21 10.82 -13.76
C THR A 110 -8.10 12.03 -14.69
N ALA A 111 -7.29 11.95 -15.75
CA ALA A 111 -7.01 13.07 -16.63
C ALA A 111 -8.17 13.46 -17.57
N PHE A 112 -8.92 12.48 -18.07
CA PHE A 112 -9.91 12.70 -19.13
C PHE A 112 -11.37 12.47 -18.71
N VAL A 113 -11.62 12.03 -17.47
CA VAL A 113 -12.98 11.88 -16.94
C VAL A 113 -13.15 12.68 -15.66
N LEU A 114 -12.37 12.37 -14.62
CA LEU A 114 -12.56 12.98 -13.29
C LEU A 114 -12.11 14.44 -13.26
N ALA A 115 -10.96 14.77 -13.88
CA ALA A 115 -10.46 16.14 -13.93
C ALA A 115 -11.36 17.09 -14.75
N PRO A 116 -11.81 16.75 -15.99
CA PRO A 116 -12.77 17.57 -16.72
C PRO A 116 -14.09 17.73 -15.96
N ALA A 117 -14.62 16.66 -15.35
CA ALA A 117 -15.84 16.75 -14.56
C ALA A 117 -15.68 17.71 -13.37
N SER A 118 -14.56 17.63 -12.63
CA SER A 118 -14.25 18.55 -11.53
C SER A 118 -14.09 19.99 -12.03
N PHE A 119 -13.41 20.19 -13.16
CA PHE A 119 -13.25 21.50 -13.79
C PHE A 119 -14.59 22.11 -14.20
N ALA A 120 -15.46 21.35 -14.85
CA ALA A 120 -16.79 21.80 -15.26
C ALA A 120 -17.67 22.18 -14.07
N LEU A 121 -17.61 21.43 -12.97
CA LEU A 121 -18.35 21.74 -11.74
C LEU A 121 -17.87 23.05 -11.08
N ARG A 122 -16.58 23.38 -11.22
CA ARG A 122 -15.96 24.58 -10.61
C ARG A 122 -16.09 25.82 -11.48
N HIS A 123 -15.91 25.68 -12.78
CA HIS A 123 -15.83 26.81 -13.74
C HIS A 123 -17.09 26.95 -14.61
N GLY A 124 -18.02 26.00 -14.54
CA GLY A 124 -19.27 26.01 -15.33
C GLY A 124 -19.12 25.68 -16.82
N SER A 125 -17.89 25.44 -17.30
CA SER A 125 -17.60 25.14 -18.71
C SER A 125 -16.30 24.33 -18.84
N LEU A 126 -16.13 23.66 -19.98
CA LEU A 126 -14.89 22.97 -20.40
C LEU A 126 -14.10 23.75 -21.46
N ALA A 127 -14.55 24.95 -21.85
CA ALA A 127 -13.97 25.69 -22.97
C ALA A 127 -12.47 25.99 -22.79
N THR A 128 -12.03 26.21 -21.55
CA THR A 128 -10.65 26.52 -21.18
C THR A 128 -9.90 25.32 -20.58
N PHE A 129 -10.48 24.12 -20.61
CA PHE A 129 -9.82 22.93 -20.06
C PHE A 129 -8.58 22.57 -20.90
N PRO A 130 -7.40 22.38 -20.27
CA PRO A 130 -6.15 22.12 -20.98
C PRO A 130 -6.03 20.65 -21.41
N TRP A 131 -6.70 20.28 -22.50
CA TRP A 131 -6.73 18.88 -22.98
C TRP A 131 -5.35 18.34 -23.40
N ILE A 132 -4.68 19.05 -24.32
CA ILE A 132 -3.49 18.55 -25.03
C ILE A 132 -2.35 19.58 -24.99
N GLY A 133 -2.64 20.84 -25.32
CA GLY A 133 -1.67 21.93 -25.39
C GLY A 133 -1.47 22.68 -24.06
N GLY A 134 -0.38 23.42 -23.96
CA GLY A 134 -0.01 24.21 -22.78
C GLY A 134 0.89 23.47 -21.80
N HIS A 135 1.27 24.14 -20.71
CA HIS A 135 1.95 23.54 -19.57
C HIS A 135 0.91 22.87 -18.66
N ASP A 136 1.24 21.73 -18.07
CA ASP A 136 0.38 20.91 -17.20
C ASP A 136 -0.97 20.52 -17.82
N SER A 137 -0.95 20.07 -19.09
CA SER A 137 -2.14 19.57 -19.78
C SER A 137 -2.55 18.15 -19.32
N ALA A 138 -3.77 17.72 -19.65
CA ALA A 138 -4.25 16.37 -19.34
C ALA A 138 -3.43 15.28 -20.05
N LEU A 139 -2.99 15.53 -21.29
CA LEU A 139 -2.08 14.60 -21.99
C LEU A 139 -0.72 14.52 -21.31
N GLN A 140 -0.14 15.66 -20.91
CA GLN A 140 1.13 15.70 -20.18
C GLN A 140 1.01 14.99 -18.83
N TYR A 141 -0.13 15.11 -18.14
CA TYR A 141 -0.37 14.40 -16.89
C TYR A 141 -0.26 12.89 -17.07
N VAL A 142 -0.85 12.34 -18.15
CA VAL A 142 -0.73 10.92 -18.45
C VAL A 142 0.70 10.58 -18.85
N ALA A 143 1.25 11.26 -19.86
CA ALA A 143 2.58 10.97 -20.43
C ALA A 143 3.72 11.09 -19.40
N GLY A 144 3.70 12.15 -18.60
CA GLY A 144 4.71 12.44 -17.58
C GLY A 144 4.68 11.45 -16.40
N ASN A 145 3.55 10.77 -16.17
CA ASN A 145 3.39 9.84 -15.05
C ASN A 145 3.40 8.36 -15.47
N LEU A 146 3.58 8.02 -16.76
CA LEU A 146 3.52 6.64 -17.27
C LEU A 146 4.49 5.67 -16.56
N ALA A 147 5.63 6.19 -16.09
CA ALA A 147 6.68 5.43 -15.43
C ALA A 147 6.48 5.23 -13.92
N ILE A 148 5.23 5.33 -13.42
CA ILE A 148 4.81 5.14 -12.02
C ILE A 148 5.26 6.26 -11.07
N LYS A 149 6.46 6.81 -11.25
CA LYS A 149 6.91 7.99 -10.52
C LYS A 149 6.10 9.20 -10.98
N ILE A 150 5.38 9.82 -10.04
CA ILE A 150 4.55 11.00 -10.33
C ILE A 150 5.44 12.23 -10.48
N HIS A 151 5.40 12.84 -11.65
CA HIS A 151 6.12 14.05 -12.01
C HIS A 151 5.16 15.24 -12.10
N GLN A 152 3.98 15.04 -12.69
CA GLN A 152 2.94 16.05 -12.79
C GLN A 152 1.80 15.70 -11.81
N TRP A 153 1.56 16.59 -10.85
CA TRP A 153 0.59 16.34 -9.78
C TRP A 153 -0.79 16.91 -10.08
N GLU A 154 -0.87 17.95 -10.91
CA GLU A 154 -2.11 18.64 -11.25
C GLU A 154 -2.27 18.84 -12.75
N ILE A 155 -3.50 19.20 -13.13
CA ILE A 155 -3.82 19.70 -14.46
C ILE A 155 -4.27 21.14 -14.26
N LEU A 156 -3.75 22.04 -15.08
CA LEU A 156 -3.90 23.47 -14.88
C LEU A 156 -5.39 23.87 -14.69
N GLY A 157 -5.65 24.61 -13.61
CA GLY A 157 -6.97 25.17 -13.29
C GLY A 157 -8.00 24.17 -12.72
N VAL A 158 -7.74 22.87 -12.70
CA VAL A 158 -8.72 21.87 -12.20
C VAL A 158 -8.97 21.99 -10.70
N LEU A 159 -7.94 22.33 -9.93
CA LEU A 159 -8.02 22.44 -8.47
C LEU A 159 -8.26 23.87 -7.98
N SER A 160 -8.56 24.82 -8.87
CA SER A 160 -8.88 26.19 -8.49
C SER A 160 -10.10 26.22 -7.56
N GLY A 161 -9.93 26.80 -6.37
CA GLY A 161 -10.97 26.85 -5.33
C GLY A 161 -11.23 25.51 -4.62
N ALA A 162 -10.38 24.49 -4.78
CA ALA A 162 -10.44 23.28 -3.96
C ALA A 162 -9.86 23.54 -2.57
N HIS A 163 -10.35 22.81 -1.56
CA HIS A 163 -9.75 22.86 -0.21
C HIS A 163 -8.30 22.37 -0.23
N TYR A 164 -8.02 21.35 -1.04
CA TYR A 164 -6.68 20.81 -1.25
C TYR A 164 -6.23 21.02 -2.69
N VAL A 165 -5.23 21.86 -2.86
CA VAL A 165 -4.57 22.19 -4.14
C VAL A 165 -3.24 21.45 -4.23
N GLY A 166 -2.76 21.18 -5.44
CA GLY A 166 -1.43 20.63 -5.69
C GLY A 166 -1.38 19.12 -5.92
N SER A 167 -2.51 18.40 -5.87
CA SER A 167 -2.58 17.02 -6.39
C SER A 167 -3.98 16.60 -6.80
N LEU A 168 -4.12 16.04 -8.01
CA LEU A 168 -5.35 15.40 -8.48
C LEU A 168 -5.50 13.97 -7.97
N ASN A 169 -4.37 13.29 -7.74
CA ASN A 169 -4.36 11.93 -7.22
C ASN A 169 -3.12 11.73 -6.34
N GLY A 170 -3.23 12.18 -5.09
CA GLY A 170 -2.15 12.04 -4.13
C GLY A 170 -1.82 10.57 -3.84
N SER A 171 -2.78 9.65 -3.92
CA SER A 171 -2.54 8.24 -3.53
C SER A 171 -1.50 7.52 -4.39
N LEU A 172 -1.24 7.98 -5.61
CA LEU A 172 -0.31 7.31 -6.53
C LEU A 172 1.16 7.42 -6.10
N TRP A 173 1.51 8.35 -5.21
CA TRP A 173 2.91 8.58 -4.80
C TRP A 173 3.57 7.32 -4.23
N SER A 174 2.80 6.48 -3.52
CA SER A 174 3.28 5.29 -2.82
C SER A 174 3.64 4.12 -3.74
N LEU A 175 3.13 4.12 -4.99
CA LEU A 175 3.38 3.05 -5.96
C LEU A 175 4.84 3.01 -6.40
N TRP A 176 5.51 4.17 -6.46
CA TRP A 176 6.93 4.23 -6.81
C TRP A 176 7.82 3.60 -5.74
N PRO A 177 7.76 3.99 -4.45
CA PRO A 177 8.47 3.29 -3.38
C PRO A 177 8.09 1.80 -3.28
N GLU A 178 6.83 1.42 -3.51
CA GLU A 178 6.45 0.00 -3.52
C GLU A 178 7.14 -0.78 -4.66
N THR A 179 7.22 -0.18 -5.85
CA THR A 179 7.93 -0.77 -7.00
C THR A 179 9.43 -0.92 -6.70
N LEU A 180 10.04 0.06 -6.02
CA LEU A 180 11.43 -0.05 -5.54
C LEU A 180 11.60 -1.20 -4.55
N CYS A 181 10.67 -1.41 -3.60
CA CYS A 181 10.69 -2.57 -2.71
C CYS A 181 10.71 -3.88 -3.49
N TYR A 182 9.93 -3.97 -4.57
CA TYR A 182 9.90 -5.18 -5.39
C TYR A 182 11.22 -5.43 -6.12
N ILE A 183 11.85 -4.38 -6.63
CA ILE A 183 13.17 -4.45 -7.29
C ILE A 183 14.24 -4.84 -6.27
N ILE A 184 14.27 -4.20 -5.10
CA ILE A 184 15.24 -4.52 -4.04
C ILE A 184 15.07 -5.98 -3.59
N LEU A 185 13.83 -6.44 -3.36
CA LEU A 185 13.57 -7.82 -2.99
C LEU A 185 14.01 -8.80 -4.08
N ALA A 186 13.77 -8.48 -5.36
CA ALA A 186 14.27 -9.27 -6.48
C ALA A 186 15.81 -9.36 -6.46
N THR A 187 16.52 -8.24 -6.25
CA THR A 187 17.99 -8.21 -6.18
C THR A 187 18.51 -9.07 -5.03
N ILE A 188 17.97 -8.88 -3.81
CA ILE A 188 18.34 -9.67 -2.62
C ILE A 188 18.08 -11.17 -2.86
N GLY A 189 16.94 -11.50 -3.46
CA GLY A 189 16.57 -12.85 -3.79
C GLY A 189 17.47 -13.49 -4.85
N THR A 190 17.85 -12.77 -5.91
CA THR A 190 18.77 -13.28 -6.94
C THR A 190 20.18 -13.52 -6.42
N ALA A 191 20.62 -12.69 -5.47
CA ALA A 191 21.89 -12.87 -4.76
C ALA A 191 21.86 -14.02 -3.72
N ARG A 192 20.74 -14.78 -3.64
CA ARG A 192 20.51 -15.87 -2.68
C ARG A 192 20.66 -15.46 -1.20
N LEU A 193 20.55 -14.16 -0.92
CA LEU A 193 20.71 -13.63 0.44
C LEU A 193 19.52 -14.00 1.34
N LEU A 194 18.34 -14.24 0.76
CA LEU A 194 17.17 -14.73 1.50
C LEU A 194 17.39 -16.15 2.05
N ASP A 195 18.16 -16.97 1.35
CA ASP A 195 18.39 -18.37 1.70
C ASP A 195 19.67 -18.56 2.54
N LEU A 196 20.72 -17.82 2.23
CA LEU A 196 22.06 -18.02 2.81
C LEU A 196 22.39 -17.09 3.96
N ASN A 197 21.82 -15.88 4.03
CA ASN A 197 22.25 -14.90 5.02
C ASN A 197 21.10 -13.97 5.48
N ARG A 198 20.12 -14.58 6.16
CA ARG A 198 18.99 -13.86 6.78
C ARG A 198 19.44 -12.74 7.73
N ALA A 199 20.65 -12.81 8.27
CA ALA A 199 21.22 -11.77 9.12
C ALA A 199 21.44 -10.45 8.35
N LEU A 200 21.80 -10.48 7.06
CA LEU A 200 21.93 -9.25 6.26
C LEU A 200 20.61 -8.50 6.08
N LEU A 201 19.49 -9.23 5.95
CA LEU A 201 18.17 -8.62 5.93
C LEU A 201 17.88 -7.91 7.26
N LEU A 202 18.19 -8.55 8.39
CA LEU A 202 18.01 -7.95 9.71
C LEU A 202 18.92 -6.73 9.94
N ILE A 203 20.15 -6.76 9.43
CA ILE A 203 21.06 -5.61 9.44
C ILE A 203 20.45 -4.46 8.63
N GLY A 204 19.91 -4.74 7.45
CA GLY A 204 19.21 -3.74 6.63
C GLY A 204 17.98 -3.15 7.33
N VAL A 205 17.16 -3.99 7.96
CA VAL A 205 16.01 -3.56 8.77
C VAL A 205 16.47 -2.71 9.96
N GLY A 206 17.52 -3.13 10.66
CA GLY A 206 18.10 -2.37 11.78
C GLY A 206 18.65 -1.01 11.34
N PHE A 207 19.34 -0.96 10.20
CA PHE A 207 19.82 0.28 9.60
C PHE A 207 18.66 1.23 9.25
N LEU A 208 17.62 0.73 8.58
CA LEU A 208 16.42 1.51 8.25
C LEU A 208 15.71 2.02 9.52
N PHE A 209 15.65 1.21 10.57
CA PHE A 209 15.11 1.62 11.87
C PHE A 209 15.93 2.74 12.51
N VAL A 210 17.26 2.64 12.51
CA VAL A 210 18.14 3.69 13.03
C VAL A 210 17.97 4.99 12.25
N LEU A 211 17.87 4.94 10.91
CA LEU A 211 17.60 6.11 10.09
C LEU A 211 16.25 6.76 10.41
N HIS A 212 15.18 5.97 10.52
CA HIS A 212 13.84 6.43 10.89
C HIS A 212 13.83 7.04 12.31
N ALA A 213 14.49 6.37 13.26
CA ALA A 213 14.60 6.81 14.65
C ALA A 213 15.38 8.12 14.76
N ALA A 214 16.53 8.22 14.09
CA ALA A 214 17.33 9.44 14.07
C ALA A 214 16.51 10.63 13.58
N ARG A 215 15.74 10.47 12.49
CA ARG A 215 14.88 11.54 11.98
C ARG A 215 13.70 11.89 12.89
N THR A 216 13.09 10.88 13.51
CA THR A 216 11.92 11.08 14.37
C THR A 216 12.31 11.77 15.68
N LEU A 217 13.47 11.41 16.25
CA LEU A 217 13.94 11.91 17.54
C LEU A 217 14.79 13.18 17.43
N LEU A 218 15.42 13.43 16.27
CA LEU A 218 16.33 14.54 16.04
C LEU A 218 15.92 15.34 14.79
N PRO A 219 14.75 16.00 14.78
CA PRO A 219 14.21 16.67 13.58
C PRO A 219 15.06 17.85 13.06
N GLY A 220 16.01 18.36 13.85
CA GLY A 220 16.95 19.41 13.46
C GLY A 220 18.26 18.91 12.82
N LEU A 221 18.48 17.59 12.78
CA LEU A 221 19.68 16.99 12.19
C LEU A 221 19.51 16.91 10.66
N ASN A 222 19.96 17.96 9.97
CA ASN A 222 20.15 17.92 8.53
C ASN A 222 21.39 17.08 8.23
N PHE A 223 21.24 15.96 7.51
CA PHE A 223 22.35 15.13 7.05
C PHE A 223 22.93 15.71 5.74
N PRO A 224 23.95 16.59 5.76
CA PRO A 224 24.29 17.44 4.62
C PRO A 224 25.11 16.69 3.54
N LEU A 225 25.58 15.47 3.84
CA LEU A 225 26.58 14.77 3.04
C LEU A 225 26.02 13.65 2.14
N LEU A 226 24.71 13.40 2.13
CA LEU A 226 24.13 12.25 1.43
C LEU A 226 22.94 12.65 0.52
N PRO A 227 23.18 13.38 -0.60
CA PRO A 227 22.12 13.93 -1.45
C PRO A 227 21.13 12.88 -2.00
N THR A 228 21.60 11.66 -2.27
CA THR A 228 20.77 10.55 -2.79
C THR A 228 19.93 9.86 -1.71
N TRP A 229 20.29 9.99 -0.43
CA TRP A 229 19.65 9.25 0.66
C TRP A 229 18.53 10.03 1.35
N LEU A 230 18.47 11.36 1.21
CA LEU A 230 17.34 12.16 1.71
C LEU A 230 16.01 11.74 1.09
N ILE A 231 16.00 11.34 -0.19
CA ILE A 231 14.82 10.83 -0.90
C ILE A 231 14.39 9.46 -0.34
N LEU A 232 15.35 8.58 -0.01
CA LEU A 232 15.05 7.31 0.63
C LEU A 232 14.68 7.46 2.10
N ALA A 233 15.16 8.52 2.75
CA ALA A 233 14.96 8.71 4.18
C ALA A 233 13.55 9.23 4.51
N ASP A 234 12.90 10.01 3.62
CA ASP A 234 11.46 10.35 3.78
C ASP A 234 10.59 9.08 3.61
N GLN A 235 11.11 8.13 2.84
CA GLN A 235 10.47 6.87 2.51
C GLN A 235 10.91 5.71 3.42
N ALA A 236 11.86 5.95 4.32
CA ALA A 236 12.44 4.97 5.22
C ALA A 236 11.41 4.20 6.05
N PRO A 237 10.38 4.83 6.66
CA PRO A 237 9.38 4.06 7.42
C PRO A 237 8.60 3.07 6.53
N PHE A 238 8.37 3.37 5.25
CA PHE A 238 7.67 2.46 4.34
C PHE A 238 8.57 1.31 3.89
N PHE A 239 9.83 1.58 3.55
CA PHE A 239 10.82 0.53 3.30
C PHE A 239 11.02 -0.38 4.51
N LEU A 240 11.13 0.22 5.70
CA LEU A 240 11.23 -0.49 6.96
C LEU A 240 10.02 -1.40 7.17
N ALA A 241 8.80 -0.88 7.02
CA ALA A 241 7.58 -1.66 7.15
C ALA A 241 7.55 -2.84 6.17
N TYR A 242 7.94 -2.62 4.92
CA TYR A 242 8.04 -3.67 3.91
C TYR A 242 9.04 -4.76 4.31
N PHE A 243 10.26 -4.39 4.71
CA PHE A 243 11.28 -5.40 5.06
C PHE A 243 11.05 -6.06 6.42
N VAL A 244 10.34 -5.43 7.35
CA VAL A 244 9.77 -6.10 8.53
C VAL A 244 8.78 -7.15 8.08
N GLY A 245 7.83 -6.82 7.19
CA GLY A 245 6.91 -7.78 6.60
C GLY A 245 7.61 -8.96 5.91
N ALA A 246 8.63 -8.67 5.10
CA ALA A 246 9.46 -9.68 4.44
C ALA A 246 10.16 -10.59 5.45
N SER A 247 10.70 -10.02 6.53
CA SER A 247 11.29 -10.77 7.63
C SER A 247 10.26 -11.69 8.28
N LEU A 248 9.07 -11.19 8.61
CA LEU A 248 8.00 -11.99 9.20
C LEU A 248 7.63 -13.21 8.34
N TRP A 249 7.74 -13.13 7.02
CA TRP A 249 7.55 -14.30 6.15
C TRP A 249 8.66 -15.35 6.31
N LEU A 250 9.92 -14.93 6.41
CA LEU A 250 11.07 -15.84 6.56
C LEU A 250 11.11 -16.54 7.91
N TRP A 251 10.56 -15.92 8.96
CA TRP A 251 10.45 -16.47 10.32
C TRP A 251 9.01 -16.84 10.70
N ARG A 252 8.12 -17.04 9.73
CA ARG A 252 6.69 -17.33 9.96
C ARG A 252 6.42 -18.58 10.80
N ASP A 253 7.37 -19.52 10.83
CA ASP A 253 7.29 -20.78 11.57
C ASP A 253 7.82 -20.64 13.02
N ARG A 254 8.30 -19.45 13.41
CA ARG A 254 8.87 -19.17 14.74
C ARG A 254 7.92 -18.44 15.69
N PHE A 255 6.76 -18.01 15.20
CA PHE A 255 5.77 -17.33 16.03
C PHE A 255 4.36 -17.83 15.70
N ASP A 256 3.57 -18.00 16.74
CA ASP A 256 2.15 -18.31 16.60
C ASP A 256 1.36 -17.04 16.32
N SER A 257 0.29 -17.18 15.54
CA SER A 257 -0.63 -16.09 15.25
C SER A 257 -1.98 -16.42 15.86
N ASN A 258 -2.32 -15.74 16.94
CA ASN A 258 -3.55 -15.94 17.70
C ASN A 258 -4.14 -14.60 18.14
N TRP A 259 -5.42 -14.62 18.52
CA TRP A 259 -6.14 -13.44 18.97
C TRP A 259 -5.49 -12.73 20.16
N PRO A 260 -4.98 -13.42 21.21
CA PRO A 260 -4.27 -12.77 22.31
C PRO A 260 -3.06 -11.94 21.85
N ALA A 261 -2.22 -12.48 20.96
CA ALA A 261 -1.08 -11.75 20.42
C ALA A 261 -1.53 -10.52 19.60
N ALA A 262 -2.57 -10.65 18.78
CA ALA A 262 -3.13 -9.53 18.01
C ALA A 262 -3.68 -8.43 18.94
N LEU A 263 -4.40 -8.81 19.99
CA LEU A 263 -4.96 -7.88 20.98
C LEU A 263 -3.86 -7.19 21.79
N LEU A 264 -2.81 -7.91 22.18
CA LEU A 264 -1.65 -7.32 22.85
C LEU A 264 -0.94 -6.30 21.97
N LEU A 265 -0.71 -6.62 20.69
CA LEU A 265 -0.09 -5.69 19.73
C LEU A 265 -0.97 -4.45 19.51
N LEU A 266 -2.29 -4.63 19.41
CA LEU A 266 -3.24 -3.52 19.31
C LEU A 266 -3.23 -2.64 20.56
N LEU A 267 -3.15 -3.24 21.75
CA LEU A 267 -3.03 -2.53 23.02
C LEU A 267 -1.72 -1.72 23.07
N ILE A 268 -0.59 -2.33 22.71
CA ILE A 268 0.71 -1.65 22.64
C ILE A 268 0.64 -0.46 21.68
N CYS A 269 0.09 -0.64 20.48
CA CYS A 269 -0.09 0.45 19.52
C CYS A 269 -0.96 1.57 20.09
N SER A 270 -2.06 1.23 20.77
CA SER A 270 -3.00 2.20 21.37
C SER A 270 -2.37 2.98 22.51
N VAL A 271 -1.60 2.31 23.39
CA VAL A 271 -0.85 2.95 24.47
C VAL A 271 0.21 3.89 23.91
N LEU A 272 1.00 3.45 22.93
CA LEU A 272 2.02 4.29 22.28
C LEU A 272 1.40 5.49 21.55
N ALA A 273 0.22 5.31 20.93
CA ALA A 273 -0.53 6.41 20.31
C ALA A 273 -0.91 7.48 21.34
N ARG A 274 -1.23 7.08 22.57
CA ARG A 274 -1.57 8.02 23.64
C ARG A 274 -0.35 8.59 24.36
N LEU A 275 0.77 7.87 24.38
CA LEU A 275 1.98 8.29 25.09
C LEU A 275 2.96 9.10 24.23
N GLY A 276 2.91 9.04 22.90
CA GLY A 276 3.86 9.77 22.03
C GLY A 276 4.84 8.90 21.25
N GLY A 277 4.77 7.57 21.40
CA GLY A 277 5.77 6.64 20.86
C GLY A 277 5.35 5.90 19.57
N LEU A 278 4.12 6.11 19.09
CA LEU A 278 3.60 5.33 17.96
C LEU A 278 4.34 5.67 16.66
N ARG A 279 4.62 6.96 16.39
CA ARG A 279 5.31 7.36 15.15
C ARG A 279 6.65 6.66 14.96
N LEU A 280 7.39 6.45 16.05
CA LEU A 280 8.69 5.77 16.03
C LEU A 280 8.54 4.27 15.72
N LEU A 281 7.59 3.59 16.37
CA LEU A 281 7.47 2.14 16.34
C LEU A 281 6.45 1.59 15.33
N ALA A 282 5.58 2.43 14.77
CA ALA A 282 4.54 2.03 13.82
C ALA A 282 5.07 1.25 12.60
N PRO A 283 6.21 1.63 11.97
CA PRO A 283 6.77 0.85 10.87
C PRO A 283 7.12 -0.60 11.21
N VAL A 284 7.29 -0.94 12.50
CA VAL A 284 7.56 -2.31 12.95
C VAL A 284 6.29 -2.97 13.48
N LEU A 285 5.54 -2.27 14.32
CA LEU A 285 4.38 -2.81 15.02
C LEU A 285 3.18 -3.03 14.09
N ILE A 286 2.94 -2.15 13.12
CA ILE A 286 1.78 -2.27 12.21
C ILE A 286 1.91 -3.50 11.29
N PRO A 287 3.05 -3.75 10.61
CA PRO A 287 3.24 -5.00 9.88
C PRO A 287 3.06 -6.24 10.76
N LEU A 288 3.63 -6.24 11.97
CA LEU A 288 3.53 -7.35 12.91
C LEU A 288 2.06 -7.62 13.31
N LEU A 289 1.33 -6.57 13.72
CA LEU A 289 -0.09 -6.63 14.06
C LEU A 289 -0.91 -7.21 12.91
N LEU A 290 -0.74 -6.69 11.70
CA LEU A 290 -1.53 -7.11 10.54
C LEU A 290 -1.18 -8.51 10.05
N VAL A 291 0.09 -8.92 10.13
CA VAL A 291 0.52 -10.29 9.79
C VAL A 291 -0.10 -11.29 10.76
N VAL A 292 -0.06 -11.00 12.06
CA VAL A 292 -0.67 -11.84 13.11
C VAL A 292 -2.18 -11.90 12.92
N LEU A 293 -2.85 -10.74 12.83
CA LEU A 293 -4.31 -10.66 12.66
C LEU A 293 -4.80 -11.39 11.41
N GLY A 294 -4.05 -11.29 10.31
CA GLY A 294 -4.39 -11.93 9.05
C GLY A 294 -4.38 -13.46 9.09
N ARG A 295 -3.61 -14.06 10.01
CA ARG A 295 -3.55 -15.51 10.26
C ARG A 295 -4.56 -16.00 11.29
N CYS A 296 -5.13 -15.10 12.12
CA CYS A 296 -6.10 -15.46 13.15
C CYS A 296 -7.48 -15.87 12.61
N THR A 297 -7.80 -15.48 11.37
CA THR A 297 -9.14 -15.69 10.80
C THR A 297 -9.06 -16.17 9.37
N ALA A 298 -9.91 -17.13 9.02
CA ALA A 298 -10.01 -17.69 7.69
C ALA A 298 -11.22 -17.12 6.95
N LEU A 299 -11.12 -15.87 6.48
CA LEU A 299 -12.15 -15.25 5.65
C LEU A 299 -11.54 -14.71 4.36
N ARG A 300 -12.03 -15.20 3.23
CA ARG A 300 -11.55 -14.83 1.89
C ARG A 300 -12.59 -14.00 1.16
N LEU A 301 -12.16 -12.87 0.60
CA LEU A 301 -13.01 -12.11 -0.32
C LEU A 301 -12.98 -12.75 -1.72
N ARG A 302 -14.13 -12.77 -2.39
CA ARG A 302 -14.23 -13.28 -3.76
C ARG A 302 -13.50 -12.37 -4.75
N HIS A 303 -13.44 -11.08 -4.46
CA HIS A 303 -12.86 -10.03 -5.29
C HIS A 303 -11.98 -9.13 -4.42
N ASP A 304 -10.72 -9.01 -4.79
CA ASP A 304 -9.80 -8.07 -4.16
C ASP A 304 -9.92 -6.71 -4.87
N LEU A 305 -10.77 -5.84 -4.31
CA LEU A 305 -11.00 -4.47 -4.80
C LEU A 305 -10.06 -3.45 -4.14
N SER A 306 -9.14 -3.88 -3.28
CA SER A 306 -8.33 -2.97 -2.46
C SER A 306 -7.45 -2.05 -3.31
N PHE A 307 -6.89 -2.56 -4.40
CA PHE A 307 -6.06 -1.76 -5.30
C PHE A 307 -6.87 -0.65 -5.99
N GLY A 308 -8.02 -0.99 -6.58
CA GLY A 308 -8.94 0.00 -7.16
C GLY A 308 -9.42 1.01 -6.13
N LEU A 309 -9.82 0.56 -4.93
CA LEU A 309 -10.27 1.44 -3.86
C LEU A 309 -9.17 2.44 -3.48
N TYR A 310 -7.92 2.01 -3.44
CA TYR A 310 -6.77 2.85 -3.15
C TYR A 310 -6.49 3.88 -4.26
N ILE A 311 -6.35 3.46 -5.52
CA ILE A 311 -5.90 4.35 -6.60
C ILE A 311 -7.00 5.33 -7.08
N TYR A 312 -8.28 4.98 -6.97
CA TYR A 312 -9.39 5.85 -7.36
C TYR A 312 -9.91 6.74 -6.23
N GLY A 313 -9.58 6.45 -4.96
CA GLY A 313 -10.15 7.16 -3.81
C GLY A 313 -9.91 8.66 -3.84
N PHE A 314 -8.65 9.07 -4.03
CA PHE A 314 -8.27 10.47 -4.04
C PHE A 314 -8.94 11.29 -5.17
N PRO A 315 -8.88 10.89 -6.46
CA PRO A 315 -9.48 11.68 -7.52
C PRO A 315 -11.03 11.68 -7.46
N VAL A 316 -11.64 10.59 -6.96
CA VAL A 316 -13.10 10.57 -6.69
C VAL A 316 -13.45 11.56 -5.58
N GLN A 317 -12.67 11.62 -4.50
CA GLN A 317 -12.88 12.59 -3.44
C GLN A 317 -12.64 14.03 -3.90
N GLN A 318 -11.66 14.29 -4.77
CA GLN A 318 -11.47 15.62 -5.38
C GLN A 318 -12.68 16.04 -6.23
N LEU A 319 -13.27 15.10 -6.98
CA LEU A 319 -14.49 15.36 -7.74
C LEU A 319 -15.68 15.64 -6.81
N LEU A 320 -15.91 14.82 -5.79
CA LEU A 320 -16.97 15.05 -4.81
C LEU A 320 -16.75 16.36 -4.06
N ALA A 321 -15.50 16.75 -3.81
CA ALA A 321 -15.15 18.02 -3.20
C ALA A 321 -15.50 19.25 -4.06
N ALA A 322 -15.78 19.07 -5.35
CA ALA A 322 -16.31 20.10 -6.23
C ALA A 322 -17.86 20.24 -6.15
N THR A 323 -18.53 19.42 -5.35
CA THR A 323 -20.00 19.42 -5.20
C THR A 323 -20.42 19.91 -3.81
N PRO A 324 -21.71 20.25 -3.58
CA PRO A 324 -22.20 20.66 -2.27
C PRO A 324 -22.13 19.57 -1.17
N VAL A 325 -21.76 18.33 -1.50
CA VAL A 325 -21.65 17.24 -0.52
C VAL A 325 -20.62 17.54 0.58
N THR A 326 -19.63 18.41 0.31
CA THR A 326 -18.67 18.91 1.32
C THR A 326 -19.31 19.75 2.41
N ARG A 327 -20.49 20.32 2.17
CA ARG A 327 -21.24 21.08 3.18
C ARG A 327 -21.94 20.18 4.20
N LEU A 328 -22.05 18.88 3.90
CA LEU A 328 -22.61 17.89 4.81
C LEU A 328 -21.55 17.42 5.81
N PRO A 329 -21.95 16.83 6.95
CA PRO A 329 -21.00 16.27 7.92
C PRO A 329 -20.04 15.26 7.29
N TRP A 330 -18.79 15.23 7.75
CA TRP A 330 -17.74 14.35 7.22
C TRP A 330 -18.13 12.87 7.07
N PRO A 331 -18.98 12.24 7.94
CA PRO A 331 -19.39 10.86 7.72
C PRO A 331 -20.20 10.67 6.43
N VAL A 332 -21.01 11.67 6.05
CA VAL A 332 -21.80 11.62 4.81
C VAL A 332 -20.89 11.73 3.61
N PHE A 333 -19.92 12.64 3.64
CA PHE A 333 -18.90 12.77 2.59
C PHE A 333 -18.08 11.48 2.45
N LEU A 334 -17.68 10.86 3.55
CA LEU A 334 -16.94 9.60 3.55
C LEU A 334 -17.75 8.46 2.94
N VAL A 335 -19.02 8.30 3.33
CA VAL A 335 -19.90 7.26 2.77
C VAL A 335 -20.11 7.46 1.27
N ALA A 336 -20.37 8.70 0.83
CA ALA A 336 -20.48 9.03 -0.59
C ALA A 336 -19.19 8.71 -1.35
N SER A 337 -18.05 9.06 -0.76
CA SER A 337 -16.71 8.79 -1.31
C SER A 337 -16.44 7.30 -1.44
N LEU A 338 -16.72 6.51 -0.40
CA LEU A 338 -16.58 5.07 -0.40
C LEU A 338 -17.48 4.42 -1.45
N ALA A 339 -18.75 4.81 -1.51
CA ALA A 339 -19.70 4.26 -2.49
C ALA A 339 -19.24 4.55 -3.93
N ALA A 340 -18.92 5.81 -4.24
CA ALA A 340 -18.45 6.20 -5.58
C ALA A 340 -17.13 5.51 -5.95
N THR A 341 -16.18 5.44 -5.01
CA THR A 341 -14.89 4.80 -5.27
C THR A 341 -15.02 3.29 -5.44
N LEU A 342 -15.92 2.62 -4.69
CA LEU A 342 -16.19 1.20 -4.85
C LEU A 342 -16.74 0.85 -6.24
N VAL A 343 -17.55 1.73 -6.84
CA VAL A 343 -18.00 1.57 -8.23
C VAL A 343 -16.80 1.63 -9.18
N CYS A 344 -15.93 2.65 -9.07
CA CYS A 344 -14.71 2.75 -9.88
C CYS A 344 -13.78 1.55 -9.68
N ALA A 345 -13.58 1.12 -8.44
CA ALA A 345 -12.76 -0.03 -8.08
C ALA A 345 -13.30 -1.33 -8.68
N TRP A 346 -14.61 -1.54 -8.63
CA TRP A 346 -15.25 -2.70 -9.22
C TRP A 346 -15.13 -2.71 -10.75
N LEU A 347 -15.33 -1.58 -11.41
CA LEU A 347 -15.16 -1.43 -12.86
C LEU A 347 -13.71 -1.72 -13.28
N SER A 348 -12.74 -1.09 -12.59
CA SER A 348 -11.30 -1.34 -12.79
C SER A 348 -10.97 -2.81 -12.62
N TRP A 349 -11.43 -3.43 -11.54
CA TRP A 349 -11.18 -4.84 -11.29
C TRP A 349 -11.76 -5.72 -12.39
N ARG A 350 -13.01 -5.48 -12.79
CA ARG A 350 -13.76 -6.32 -13.74
C ARG A 350 -13.20 -6.28 -15.16
N PHE A 351 -12.80 -5.10 -15.61
CA PHE A 351 -12.42 -4.84 -17.00
C PHE A 351 -10.92 -4.73 -17.22
N VAL A 352 -10.15 -4.36 -16.21
CA VAL A 352 -8.70 -4.15 -16.31
C VAL A 352 -7.97 -5.22 -15.53
N GLU A 353 -8.06 -5.24 -14.21
CA GLU A 353 -7.14 -6.02 -13.37
C GLU A 353 -7.36 -7.54 -13.51
N ARG A 354 -8.62 -8.00 -13.48
CA ARG A 354 -8.98 -9.42 -13.53
C ARG A 354 -8.43 -10.13 -14.79
N PRO A 355 -8.54 -9.58 -16.01
CA PRO A 355 -7.89 -10.14 -17.20
C PRO A 355 -6.38 -10.37 -17.05
N PHE A 356 -5.62 -9.41 -16.52
CA PHE A 356 -4.17 -9.52 -16.39
C PHE A 356 -3.75 -10.48 -15.27
N LEU A 357 -4.52 -10.54 -14.18
CA LEU A 357 -4.24 -11.45 -13.07
C LEU A 357 -4.51 -12.93 -13.42
N ARG A 358 -5.51 -13.19 -14.28
CA ARG A 358 -5.86 -14.55 -14.75
C ARG A 358 -4.89 -15.14 -15.76
N ARG A 359 -4.13 -14.31 -16.47
CA ARG A 359 -3.16 -14.73 -17.49
C ARG A 359 -1.83 -15.23 -16.91
N SER A 360 -1.71 -15.41 -15.59
CA SER A 360 -0.56 -16.14 -15.05
C SER A 360 -0.68 -17.60 -15.51
N PRO A 361 0.29 -18.14 -16.26
CA PRO A 361 0.20 -19.52 -16.70
C PRO A 361 0.17 -20.41 -15.46
N SER A 362 -0.96 -21.09 -15.24
CA SER A 362 -0.92 -22.44 -14.70
C SER A 362 -0.04 -23.23 -15.66
N ARG A 363 1.23 -23.46 -15.30
CA ARG A 363 2.03 -24.43 -16.04
C ARG A 363 1.42 -25.80 -15.78
N VAL A 364 1.13 -26.49 -16.88
CA VAL A 364 1.07 -27.95 -16.96
C VAL A 364 2.36 -28.53 -16.37
#